data_AF-A0A8J2NVV1-F1
#
_entry.id   AF-A0A8J2NVV1-F1
#
_cell.length_a   1.000
_cell.length_b   1.000
_cell.length_c   1.000
_cell.angle_alpha   90.00
_cell.angle_beta   90.00
_cell.angle_gamma   90.00
#
_symmetry.space_group_name_H-M   'P 1'
#
loop_
_entity.id
_entity.type
_entity.pdbx_description
1 polymer ?
#
loop_
_entity_poly.entity_id
_entity_poly.type
_entity_poly.pdbx_seq_one_letter_code
_entity_poly.pdbx_strand_id
1 'polypeptide(L)'
;HFFAIVGLVLVCQGRVRLSTLIFGELFTSITSLGVTVGAHRLFAHRSFKANTPLKILLTILFTFSGQHSVWLWAAWHRVHHKFTDTDADPHNSTRGFFYSHIGWLLTYDHDEFLGNLRKVDMSDLESDPIVMLQKKYYGILHLVFVFIVPTLITWWFFEESLFVSFCVGACLKYCWISHRAFLGTSVLHMWGFRPYDTSISSVDN
;
A
#
# COMPACT_ATOMS: atom_id res chain seq x y z
N HIS A 1 1.48 13.58 4.52
CA HIS A 1 0.86 14.55 3.59
C HIS A 1 1.62 15.86 3.45
N PHE A 2 2.06 16.55 4.51
CA PHE A 2 2.72 17.87 4.42
C PHE A 2 3.83 17.97 3.34
N PHE A 3 4.88 17.14 3.40
CA PHE A 3 5.97 17.16 2.41
C PHE A 3 5.53 16.74 1.00
N ALA A 4 4.48 15.93 0.87
CA ALA A 4 3.90 15.59 -0.42
C ALA A 4 3.20 16.80 -1.04
N ILE A 5 2.49 17.60 -0.24
CA ILE A 5 1.86 18.86 -0.69
C ILE A 5 2.93 19.86 -1.11
N VAL A 6 4.02 19.99 -0.33
CA VAL A 6 5.18 20.81 -0.73
C VAL A 6 5.75 20.32 -2.06
N GLY A 7 5.92 18.99 -2.22
CA GLY A 7 6.34 18.37 -3.47
C GLY A 7 5.42 18.75 -4.63
N LEU A 8 4.10 18.65 -4.45
CA LEU A 8 3.11 19.02 -5.47
C LEU A 8 3.19 20.50 -5.86
N VAL A 9 3.37 21.41 -4.90
CA VAL A 9 3.58 22.83 -5.16
C VAL A 9 4.85 23.06 -5.99
N LEU A 10 5.94 22.37 -5.68
CA LEU A 10 7.19 22.46 -6.46
C LEU A 10 7.00 21.98 -7.89
N VAL A 11 6.21 20.91 -8.10
CA VAL A 11 5.84 20.43 -9.44
C VAL A 11 5.05 21.49 -10.20
N CYS A 12 4.00 22.06 -9.59
CA CYS A 12 3.18 23.10 -10.23
C CYS A 12 3.96 24.38 -10.55
N GLN A 13 5.03 24.67 -9.80
CA GLN A 13 5.94 25.80 -10.04
C GLN A 13 6.99 25.52 -11.13
N GLY A 14 7.03 24.33 -11.72
CA GLY A 14 8.05 23.94 -12.69
C GLY A 14 9.46 23.80 -12.09
N ARG A 15 9.55 23.58 -10.77
CA ARG A 15 10.82 23.47 -10.04
C ARG A 15 11.35 22.03 -9.94
N VAL A 16 10.75 21.12 -10.70
CA VAL A 16 11.05 19.69 -10.70
C VAL A 16 11.35 19.28 -12.13
N ARG A 17 12.44 18.55 -12.33
CA ARG A 17 12.85 18.07 -13.64
C ARG A 17 11.86 17.03 -14.15
N LEU A 18 11.57 17.08 -15.45
CA LEU A 18 10.64 16.15 -16.09
C LEU A 18 11.06 14.69 -15.90
N SER A 19 12.36 14.41 -15.91
CA SER A 19 12.93 13.08 -15.69
C SER A 19 12.57 12.52 -14.31
N THR A 20 12.58 13.35 -13.25
CA THR A 20 12.12 13.00 -11.90
C THR A 20 10.64 12.61 -11.89
N LEU A 21 9.80 13.33 -12.63
CA LEU A 21 8.37 13.05 -12.72
C LEU A 21 8.08 11.74 -13.46
N ILE A 22 8.73 11.52 -14.60
CA ILE A 22 8.61 10.29 -15.38
C ILE A 22 9.07 9.09 -14.54
N PHE A 23 10.24 9.21 -13.90
CA PHE A 23 10.74 8.19 -13.00
C PHE A 23 9.78 7.92 -11.86
N GLY A 24 9.26 8.97 -11.20
CA GLY A 24 8.32 8.84 -10.09
C GLY A 24 7.05 8.06 -10.45
N GLU A 25 6.44 8.33 -11.61
CA GLU A 25 5.24 7.62 -12.06
C GLU A 25 5.54 6.17 -12.47
N LEU A 26 6.62 5.93 -13.23
CA LEU A 26 7.04 4.57 -13.60
C LEU A 26 7.36 3.74 -12.36
N PHE A 27 8.11 4.32 -11.43
CA PHE A 27 8.48 3.67 -10.19
C PHE A 27 7.27 3.38 -9.31
N THR A 28 6.30 4.30 -9.25
CA THR A 28 5.01 4.07 -8.58
C THR A 28 4.23 2.92 -9.21
N SER A 29 4.18 2.87 -10.54
CA SER A 29 3.48 1.81 -11.28
C SER A 29 4.12 0.44 -11.03
N ILE A 30 5.45 0.35 -11.06
CA ILE A 30 6.18 -0.90 -10.75
C ILE A 30 6.00 -1.28 -9.26
N THR A 31 6.08 -0.32 -8.34
CA THR A 31 5.81 -0.55 -6.90
C THR A 31 4.40 -1.10 -6.69
N SER A 32 3.41 -0.63 -7.47
CA SER A 32 2.02 -1.07 -7.38
C SER A 32 1.84 -2.56 -7.68
N LEU A 33 2.74 -3.18 -8.47
CA LEU A 33 2.76 -4.63 -8.66
C LEU A 33 3.06 -5.39 -7.37
N GLY A 34 3.89 -4.83 -6.49
CA GLY A 34 4.14 -5.39 -5.16
C GLY A 34 2.87 -5.47 -4.32
N VAL A 35 1.96 -4.50 -4.46
CA VAL A 35 0.66 -4.47 -3.80
C VAL A 35 -0.31 -5.44 -4.48
N THR A 36 -0.55 -5.26 -5.78
CA THR A 36 -1.62 -5.96 -6.50
C THR A 36 -1.29 -7.42 -6.82
N VAL A 37 -0.07 -7.70 -7.25
CA VAL A 37 0.38 -9.06 -7.60
C VAL A 37 0.98 -9.76 -6.38
N GLY A 38 1.77 -9.05 -5.60
CA GLY A 38 2.42 -9.56 -4.39
C GLY A 38 1.46 -9.71 -3.20
N ALA A 39 1.33 -8.65 -2.40
CA ALA A 39 0.58 -8.71 -1.14
C ALA A 39 -0.86 -9.20 -1.33
N HIS A 40 -1.55 -8.71 -2.36
CA HIS A 40 -2.94 -9.04 -2.63
C HIS A 40 -3.12 -10.46 -3.21
N ARG A 41 -2.72 -10.69 -4.47
CA ARG A 41 -3.01 -11.97 -5.16
C ARG A 41 -2.16 -13.14 -4.68
N LEU A 42 -0.86 -12.93 -4.46
CA LEU A 42 0.05 -14.01 -4.05
C LEU A 42 -0.08 -14.32 -2.56
N PHE A 43 0.11 -13.33 -1.68
CA PHE A 43 0.23 -13.59 -0.25
C PHE A 43 -1.12 -13.63 0.48
N ALA A 44 -2.05 -12.72 0.20
CA ALA A 44 -3.34 -12.72 0.88
C ALA A 44 -4.29 -13.78 0.34
N HIS A 45 -4.45 -13.88 -0.99
CA HIS A 45 -5.40 -14.80 -1.62
C HIS A 45 -4.83 -16.12 -2.14
N ARG A 46 -3.50 -16.26 -2.21
CA ARG A 46 -2.86 -17.49 -2.71
C ARG A 46 -3.35 -17.89 -4.11
N SER A 47 -3.68 -16.92 -4.97
CA SER A 47 -4.28 -17.17 -6.29
C SER A 47 -3.32 -17.83 -7.28
N PHE A 48 -2.02 -17.84 -7.00
CA PHE A 48 -1.00 -18.53 -7.78
C PHE A 48 0.22 -18.88 -6.91
N LYS A 49 1.12 -19.71 -7.43
CA LYS A 49 2.41 -20.03 -6.79
C LYS A 49 3.55 -19.29 -7.48
N ALA A 50 4.49 -18.76 -6.71
CA ALA A 50 5.66 -18.04 -7.20
C ALA A 50 6.95 -18.75 -6.77
N ASN A 51 7.96 -18.74 -7.65
CA ASN A 51 9.31 -19.16 -7.29
C ASN A 51 9.98 -18.13 -6.36
N THR A 52 11.07 -18.53 -5.71
CA THR A 52 11.80 -17.69 -4.74
C THR A 52 12.21 -16.32 -5.31
N PRO A 53 12.78 -16.21 -6.53
CA PRO A 53 13.12 -14.90 -7.11
C PRO A 53 11.91 -13.95 -7.23
N LEU A 54 10.78 -14.45 -7.73
CA LEU A 54 9.57 -13.64 -7.86
C LEU A 54 9.02 -13.22 -6.49
N LYS A 55 9.05 -14.11 -5.48
CA LYS A 55 8.65 -13.77 -4.11
C LYS A 55 9.51 -12.66 -3.52
N ILE A 56 10.83 -12.72 -3.71
CA ILE A 56 11.76 -11.67 -3.25
C ILE A 56 11.45 -10.35 -3.95
N LEU A 57 11.32 -10.36 -5.27
CA LEU A 57 11.01 -9.17 -6.06
C LEU A 57 9.71 -8.52 -5.59
N LEU A 58 8.61 -9.29 -5.50
CA LEU A 58 7.31 -8.77 -5.09
C LEU A 58 7.33 -8.26 -3.64
N THR A 59 8.09 -8.89 -2.75
CA THR A 59 8.25 -8.44 -1.36
C THR A 59 9.02 -7.13 -1.27
N ILE A 60 10.07 -6.95 -2.10
CA ILE A 60 10.82 -5.70 -2.20
C ILE A 60 9.92 -4.58 -2.76
N LEU A 61 9.21 -4.84 -3.86
CA LEU A 61 8.27 -3.89 -4.45
C LEU A 61 7.16 -3.52 -3.48
N PHE A 62 6.63 -4.48 -2.73
CA PHE A 62 5.64 -4.19 -1.70
C PHE A 62 6.23 -3.31 -0.58
N THR A 63 7.48 -3.56 -0.18
CA THR A 63 8.16 -2.73 0.84
C THR A 63 8.33 -1.28 0.38
N PHE A 64 8.61 -1.05 -0.91
CA PHE A 64 8.60 0.29 -1.51
C PHE A 64 7.22 0.98 -1.46
N SER A 65 6.11 0.25 -1.31
CA SER A 65 4.77 0.82 -1.20
C SER A 65 4.49 1.42 0.18
N GLY A 66 5.23 1.00 1.21
CA GLY A 66 5.08 1.48 2.58
C GLY A 66 3.80 1.05 3.30
N GLN A 67 3.04 0.08 2.77
CA GLN A 67 1.76 -0.37 3.33
C GLN A 67 1.89 -1.45 4.42
N HIS A 68 2.75 -1.21 5.41
CA HIS A 68 3.13 -2.18 6.43
C HIS A 68 3.88 -3.42 5.89
N SER A 69 4.18 -4.38 6.78
CA SER A 69 4.75 -5.68 6.43
C SER A 69 3.75 -6.54 5.65
N VAL A 70 4.27 -7.41 4.76
CA VAL A 70 3.43 -8.32 3.95
C VAL A 70 2.51 -9.15 4.84
N TRP A 71 3.06 -9.64 5.96
CA TRP A 71 2.33 -10.44 6.94
C TRP A 71 1.13 -9.67 7.52
N LEU A 72 1.32 -8.43 7.99
CA LEU A 72 0.22 -7.70 8.63
C LEU A 72 -0.82 -7.26 7.61
N TRP A 73 -0.37 -6.79 6.44
CA TRP A 73 -1.26 -6.39 5.36
C TRP A 73 -2.15 -7.57 4.93
N ALA A 74 -1.56 -8.76 4.74
CA ALA A 74 -2.33 -9.95 4.37
C ALA A 74 -3.30 -10.39 5.48
N ALA A 75 -2.92 -10.25 6.76
CA ALA A 75 -3.82 -10.54 7.87
C ALA A 75 -5.04 -9.61 7.85
N TRP A 76 -4.82 -8.29 7.76
CA TRP A 76 -5.89 -7.29 7.63
C TRP A 76 -6.78 -7.56 6.42
N HIS A 77 -6.19 -7.85 5.28
CA HIS A 77 -6.91 -8.14 4.03
C HIS A 77 -7.78 -9.40 4.14
N ARG A 78 -7.27 -10.46 4.79
CA ARG A 78 -8.05 -11.69 5.05
C ARG A 78 -9.23 -11.44 5.98
N VAL A 79 -9.07 -10.61 7.02
CA VAL A 79 -10.20 -10.21 7.88
C VAL A 79 -11.21 -9.40 7.08
N HIS A 80 -10.75 -8.39 6.34
CA HIS A 80 -11.60 -7.53 5.52
C HIS A 80 -12.49 -8.35 4.57
N HIS A 81 -11.93 -9.31 3.82
CA HIS A 81 -12.74 -10.13 2.92
C HIS A 81 -13.74 -11.06 3.62
N LYS A 82 -13.42 -11.49 4.84
CA LYS A 82 -14.29 -12.39 5.60
C LYS A 82 -15.45 -11.67 6.28
N PHE A 83 -15.22 -10.41 6.67
CA PHE A 83 -16.14 -9.65 7.50
C PHE A 83 -16.46 -8.28 6.89
N THR A 84 -16.44 -8.19 5.56
CA THR A 84 -16.61 -6.94 4.80
C THR A 84 -17.81 -6.15 5.32
N ASP A 85 -17.61 -4.85 5.55
CA ASP A 85 -18.63 -3.90 5.99
C ASP A 85 -19.28 -4.16 7.35
N THR A 86 -18.60 -4.93 8.20
CA THR A 86 -18.96 -5.10 9.62
C THR A 86 -17.97 -4.39 10.53
N ASP A 87 -18.22 -4.39 11.83
CA ASP A 87 -17.27 -3.84 12.81
C ASP A 87 -15.99 -4.68 12.96
N ALA A 88 -15.95 -5.87 12.35
CA ALA A 88 -14.73 -6.66 12.19
C ALA A 88 -13.91 -6.29 10.93
N ASP A 89 -14.41 -5.42 10.05
CA ASP A 89 -13.65 -4.90 8.90
C ASP A 89 -12.80 -3.68 9.31
N PRO A 90 -11.45 -3.72 9.16
CA PRO A 90 -10.60 -2.59 9.56
C PRO A 90 -10.98 -1.27 8.87
N HIS A 91 -11.43 -1.34 7.61
CA HIS A 91 -11.78 -0.17 6.80
C HIS A 91 -13.24 -0.19 6.35
N ASN A 92 -14.13 -0.66 7.24
CA ASN A 92 -15.59 -0.73 7.07
C ASN A 92 -16.17 0.47 6.29
N SER A 93 -16.67 0.23 5.08
CA SER A 93 -17.14 1.29 4.19
C SER A 93 -18.45 1.93 4.63
N THR A 94 -19.23 1.25 5.48
CA THR A 94 -20.50 1.78 6.03
C THR A 94 -20.28 2.96 6.98
N ARG A 95 -19.05 3.11 7.51
CA ARG A 95 -18.63 4.28 8.30
C ARG A 95 -18.28 5.50 7.45
N GLY A 96 -18.47 5.40 6.13
CA GLY A 96 -18.35 6.49 5.17
C GLY A 96 -16.98 6.61 4.53
N PHE A 97 -16.94 7.37 3.42
CA PHE A 97 -15.76 7.50 2.55
C PHE A 97 -14.49 7.87 3.30
N PHE A 98 -14.53 8.88 4.17
CA PHE A 98 -13.34 9.33 4.88
C PHE A 98 -12.76 8.24 5.78
N TYR A 99 -13.61 7.50 6.49
CA TYR A 99 -13.17 6.41 7.35
C TYR A 99 -12.50 5.31 6.54
N SER A 100 -13.16 4.79 5.51
CA SER A 100 -12.63 3.68 4.70
C SER A 100 -11.45 4.07 3.81
N HIS A 101 -11.31 5.35 3.47
CA HIS A 101 -10.19 5.85 2.69
C HIS A 101 -8.92 6.07 3.53
N ILE A 102 -9.02 6.69 4.71
CA ILE A 102 -7.83 6.97 5.52
C ILE A 102 -8.11 7.06 7.03
N GLY A 103 -9.35 7.38 7.41
CA GLY A 103 -9.73 7.61 8.80
C GLY A 103 -9.50 6.40 9.70
N TRP A 104 -9.60 5.17 9.17
CA TRP A 104 -9.33 3.95 9.91
C TRP A 104 -7.89 3.90 10.48
N LEU A 105 -6.91 4.49 9.79
CA LEU A 105 -5.52 4.60 10.27
C LEU A 105 -5.35 5.62 11.40
N LEU A 106 -6.34 6.49 11.61
CA LEU A 106 -6.32 7.59 12.57
C LEU A 106 -7.16 7.30 13.82
N THR A 107 -7.75 6.12 13.89
CA THR A 107 -8.61 5.67 14.99
C THR A 107 -8.04 4.40 15.63
N TYR A 108 -8.53 4.08 16.82
CA TYR A 108 -8.27 2.77 17.41
C TYR A 108 -9.06 1.69 16.68
N ASP A 109 -8.42 0.53 16.52
CA ASP A 109 -9.02 -0.68 16.00
C ASP A 109 -10.21 -1.13 16.87
N HIS A 110 -11.28 -1.59 16.22
CA HIS A 110 -12.45 -2.12 16.93
C HIS A 110 -12.15 -3.50 17.57
N ASP A 111 -12.73 -3.79 18.72
CA ASP A 111 -12.47 -5.05 19.46
C ASP A 111 -12.84 -6.29 18.64
N GLU A 112 -13.90 -6.21 17.83
CA GLU A 112 -14.31 -7.31 16.95
C GLU A 112 -13.26 -7.59 15.86
N PHE A 113 -12.67 -6.56 15.28
CA PHE A 113 -11.56 -6.69 14.35
C PHE A 113 -10.35 -7.32 15.02
N LEU A 114 -9.94 -6.82 16.19
CA LEU A 114 -8.80 -7.37 16.94
C LEU A 114 -9.00 -8.84 17.33
N GLY A 115 -10.22 -9.20 17.74
CA GLY A 115 -10.59 -10.57 18.08
C GLY A 115 -10.54 -11.52 16.88
N ASN A 116 -10.95 -11.05 15.70
CA ASN A 116 -10.90 -11.83 14.46
C ASN A 116 -9.50 -11.88 13.84
N LEU A 117 -8.71 -10.81 13.94
CA LEU A 117 -7.34 -10.75 13.45
C LEU A 117 -6.46 -11.85 14.07
N ARG A 118 -6.64 -12.13 15.37
CA ARG A 118 -5.93 -13.20 16.10
C ARG A 118 -6.31 -14.61 15.67
N LYS A 119 -7.46 -14.77 14.99
CA LYS A 119 -8.00 -16.07 14.55
C LYS A 119 -7.71 -16.36 13.08
N VAL A 120 -7.16 -15.40 12.34
CA VAL A 120 -6.79 -15.61 10.94
C VAL A 120 -5.67 -16.63 10.87
N ASP A 121 -5.86 -17.66 10.03
CA ASP A 121 -4.78 -18.58 9.71
C ASP A 121 -3.70 -17.84 8.93
N MET A 122 -2.49 -17.78 9.50
CA MET A 122 -1.31 -17.16 8.92
C MET A 122 -0.15 -18.15 8.75
N SER A 123 -0.41 -19.45 8.94
CA SER A 123 0.61 -20.51 8.94
C SER A 123 1.42 -20.56 7.64
N ASP A 124 0.77 -20.25 6.51
CA ASP A 124 1.42 -20.17 5.21
C ASP A 124 2.48 -19.08 5.14
N LEU A 125 2.16 -17.87 5.64
CA LEU A 125 3.08 -16.75 5.62
C LEU A 125 4.15 -16.86 6.71
N GLU A 126 3.81 -17.49 7.84
CA GLU A 126 4.75 -17.79 8.93
C GLU A 126 5.77 -18.84 8.53
N SER A 127 5.41 -19.75 7.61
CA SER A 127 6.32 -20.71 7.02
C SER A 127 7.22 -20.12 5.91
N ASP A 128 6.93 -18.91 5.41
CA ASP A 128 7.72 -18.28 4.34
C ASP A 128 8.86 -17.41 4.92
N PRO A 129 10.13 -17.81 4.77
CA PRO A 129 11.25 -17.08 5.35
C PRO A 129 11.43 -15.68 4.75
N ILE A 130 10.99 -15.43 3.52
CA ILE A 130 11.09 -14.10 2.88
C ILE A 130 10.12 -13.14 3.57
N VAL A 131 8.88 -13.57 3.77
CA VAL A 131 7.85 -12.77 4.44
C VAL A 131 8.24 -12.49 5.88
N MET A 132 8.73 -13.50 6.59
CA MET A 132 9.13 -13.36 7.99
C MET A 132 10.39 -12.50 8.16
N LEU A 133 11.34 -12.54 7.21
CA LEU A 133 12.49 -11.62 7.18
C LEU A 133 12.03 -10.18 7.00
N GLN A 134 11.13 -9.94 6.02
CA GLN A 134 10.59 -8.61 5.77
C GLN A 134 9.82 -8.08 6.97
N LYS A 135 9.00 -8.92 7.62
CA LYS A 135 8.29 -8.57 8.87
C LYS A 135 9.25 -8.19 9.98
N LYS A 136 10.30 -8.99 10.21
CA LYS A 136 11.30 -8.77 11.28
C LYS A 136 12.01 -7.43 11.13
N TYR A 137 12.40 -7.06 9.92
CA TYR A 137 13.17 -5.84 9.65
C TYR A 137 12.33 -4.69 9.09
N TYR A 138 10.99 -4.80 9.13
CA TYR A 138 10.10 -3.88 8.42
C TYR A 138 10.36 -2.42 8.75
N GLY A 139 10.57 -2.05 10.03
CA GLY A 139 10.81 -0.65 10.39
C GLY A 139 12.01 -0.03 9.68
N ILE A 140 13.13 -0.75 9.62
CA ILE A 140 14.35 -0.30 8.92
C ILE A 140 14.12 -0.33 7.41
N LEU A 141 13.54 -1.41 6.89
CA LEU A 141 13.26 -1.55 5.47
C LEU A 141 12.29 -0.47 4.98
N HIS A 142 11.28 -0.10 5.76
CA HIS A 142 10.35 0.98 5.45
C HIS A 142 11.11 2.30 5.31
N LEU A 143 11.95 2.67 6.28
CA LEU A 143 12.73 3.89 6.21
C LEU A 143 13.64 3.92 4.96
N VAL A 144 14.35 2.82 4.71
CA VAL A 144 15.31 2.72 3.60
C VAL A 144 14.61 2.73 2.25
N PHE A 145 13.63 1.86 2.05
CA PHE A 145 13.00 1.67 0.74
C PHE A 145 11.98 2.77 0.42
N VAL A 146 11.20 3.24 1.39
CA VAL A 146 10.17 4.26 1.12
C VAL A 146 10.78 5.66 1.01
N PHE A 147 11.78 5.98 1.83
CA PHE A 147 12.29 7.36 1.91
C PHE A 147 13.70 7.53 1.39
N ILE A 148 14.67 6.72 1.86
CA ILE A 148 16.09 6.96 1.54
C ILE A 148 16.38 6.65 0.08
N VAL A 149 16.07 5.43 -0.38
CA VAL A 149 16.40 4.98 -1.74
C VAL A 149 15.76 5.88 -2.81
N PRO A 150 14.46 6.22 -2.78
CA PRO A 150 13.86 7.08 -3.80
C PRO A 150 14.42 8.50 -3.79
N THR A 151 14.77 9.03 -2.61
CA THR A 151 15.45 10.33 -2.47
C THR A 151 16.84 10.29 -3.10
N LEU A 152 17.63 9.25 -2.82
CA LEU A 152 18.98 9.14 -3.37
C LEU A 152 18.97 8.92 -4.88
N ILE A 153 18.01 8.16 -5.42
CA ILE A 153 17.90 7.96 -6.88
C ILE A 153 17.62 9.30 -7.57
N THR A 154 16.65 10.06 -7.07
CA THR A 154 16.26 11.36 -7.65
C THR A 154 17.32 12.43 -7.49
N TRP A 155 18.02 12.44 -6.35
CA TRP A 155 19.16 13.32 -6.13
C TRP A 155 20.34 12.99 -7.05
N TRP A 156 20.74 11.73 -7.13
CA TRP A 156 21.97 11.33 -7.80
C TRP A 156 21.84 11.21 -9.32
N PHE A 157 20.79 10.55 -9.81
CA PHE A 157 20.65 10.26 -11.25
C PHE A 157 19.90 11.35 -12.02
N PHE A 158 19.07 12.13 -11.32
CA PHE A 158 18.27 13.18 -11.94
C PHE A 158 18.72 14.58 -11.51
N GLU A 159 19.77 14.70 -10.69
CA GLU A 159 20.38 15.97 -10.27
C GLU A 159 19.39 16.96 -9.63
N GLU A 160 18.38 16.43 -8.94
CA GLU A 160 17.51 17.24 -8.08
C GLU A 160 18.26 17.69 -6.84
N SER A 161 17.79 18.76 -6.18
CA SER A 161 18.26 19.05 -4.83
C SER A 161 17.73 18.00 -3.85
N LEU A 162 18.47 17.70 -2.77
CA LEU A 162 18.02 16.73 -1.74
C LEU A 162 16.62 17.03 -1.20
N PHE A 163 16.27 18.32 -1.07
CA PHE A 163 14.94 18.72 -0.59
C PHE A 163 13.84 18.38 -1.61
N VAL A 164 14.06 18.65 -2.90
CA VAL A 164 13.12 18.28 -3.97
C VAL A 164 13.02 16.76 -4.07
N SER A 165 14.15 16.04 -4.04
CA SER A 165 14.20 14.58 -4.05
C SER A 165 13.40 13.96 -2.91
N PHE A 166 13.51 14.51 -1.69
CA PHE A 166 12.76 14.03 -0.55
C PHE A 166 11.26 14.33 -0.68
N CYS A 167 10.90 15.58 -1.02
CA CYS A 167 9.49 15.98 -1.12
C CYS A 167 8.76 15.26 -2.27
N VAL A 168 9.40 15.12 -3.44
CA VAL A 168 8.79 14.57 -4.66
C VAL A 168 9.11 13.08 -4.80
N GLY A 169 10.39 12.72 -4.85
CA GLY A 169 10.85 11.36 -5.11
C GLY A 169 10.45 10.35 -4.03
N ALA A 170 10.38 10.79 -2.77
CA ALA A 170 9.93 9.96 -1.65
C ALA A 170 8.51 10.30 -1.18
N CYS A 171 8.28 11.50 -0.62
CA CYS A 171 7.02 11.80 0.08
C CYS A 171 5.81 11.86 -0.84
N LEU A 172 5.89 12.57 -1.98
CA LEU A 172 4.79 12.65 -2.94
C LEU A 172 4.50 11.28 -3.55
N LYS A 173 5.54 10.55 -3.97
CA LYS A 173 5.43 9.17 -4.45
C LYS A 173 4.72 8.26 -3.44
N TYR A 174 5.13 8.31 -2.16
CA TYR A 174 4.54 7.49 -1.10
C TYR A 174 3.06 7.87 -0.86
N CYS A 175 2.78 9.16 -0.75
CA CYS A 175 1.41 9.66 -0.61
C CYS A 175 0.53 9.20 -1.78
N TRP A 176 1.06 9.28 -3.00
CA TRP A 176 0.36 8.92 -4.21
C TRP A 176 -0.01 7.44 -4.27
N ILE A 177 0.94 6.54 -3.99
CA ILE A 177 0.65 5.10 -3.97
C ILE A 177 -0.29 4.70 -2.82
N SER A 178 -0.19 5.34 -1.65
CA SER A 178 -1.12 5.08 -0.54
C SER A 178 -2.55 5.43 -0.93
N HIS A 179 -2.78 6.63 -1.48
CA HIS A 179 -4.12 7.03 -1.92
C HIS A 179 -4.67 6.12 -3.02
N ARG A 180 -3.83 5.69 -4.00
CA ARG A 180 -4.24 4.70 -5.01
C ARG A 180 -4.71 3.39 -4.37
N ALA A 181 -4.03 2.90 -3.34
CA ALA A 181 -4.43 1.69 -2.64
C ALA A 181 -5.73 1.87 -1.84
N PHE A 182 -5.89 3.02 -1.18
CA PHE A 182 -7.07 3.35 -0.38
C PHE A 182 -8.34 3.55 -1.22
N LEU A 183 -8.22 3.84 -2.52
CA LEU A 183 -9.38 3.79 -3.42
C LEU A 183 -10.02 2.39 -3.45
N GLY A 184 -9.23 1.33 -3.23
CA GLY A 184 -9.71 -0.05 -3.18
C GLY A 184 -10.63 -0.35 -2.00
N THR A 185 -10.49 0.37 -0.88
CA THR A 185 -11.31 0.20 0.32
C THR A 185 -12.43 1.24 0.42
N SER A 186 -12.37 2.29 -0.40
CA SER A 186 -13.34 3.40 -0.39
C SER A 186 -14.19 3.42 -1.65
N VAL A 187 -13.64 3.92 -2.77
CA VAL A 187 -14.39 4.05 -4.03
C VAL A 187 -14.94 2.70 -4.51
N LEU A 188 -14.13 1.64 -4.46
CA LEU A 188 -14.53 0.28 -4.87
C LEU A 188 -15.54 -0.41 -3.94
N HIS A 189 -16.01 0.27 -2.89
CA HIS A 189 -17.13 -0.19 -2.05
C HIS A 189 -18.35 0.76 -2.12
N MET A 190 -18.22 1.93 -2.76
CA MET A 190 -19.25 2.97 -2.70
C MET A 190 -19.82 3.35 -4.07
N TRP A 191 -18.98 3.42 -5.12
CA TRP A 191 -19.38 3.99 -6.41
C TRP A 191 -18.91 3.14 -7.59
N GLY A 192 -19.84 2.48 -8.27
CA GLY A 192 -19.57 1.65 -9.44
C GLY A 192 -20.71 0.67 -9.72
N PHE A 193 -20.48 -0.28 -10.63
CA PHE A 193 -21.46 -1.28 -11.02
C PHE A 193 -21.33 -2.57 -10.21
N ARG A 194 -22.42 -3.31 -10.06
CA ARG A 194 -22.45 -4.62 -9.38
C ARG A 194 -23.00 -5.71 -10.30
N PRO A 195 -22.25 -6.11 -11.34
CA PRO A 195 -22.77 -7.07 -12.32
C PRO A 195 -22.84 -8.51 -11.78
N TYR A 196 -22.04 -8.85 -10.76
CA TYR A 196 -21.93 -10.21 -10.24
C TYR A 196 -22.82 -10.48 -9.02
N ASP A 197 -22.83 -9.58 -8.04
CA ASP A 197 -23.61 -9.70 -6.81
C ASP A 197 -24.04 -8.31 -6.32
N THR A 198 -25.35 -8.09 -6.22
CA THR A 198 -25.93 -6.80 -5.79
C THR A 198 -26.11 -6.70 -4.28
N SER A 199 -25.90 -7.80 -3.54
CA SER A 199 -26.03 -7.86 -2.08
C SER A 199 -24.77 -7.42 -1.33
N ILE A 200 -23.63 -7.36 -2.00
CA ILE A 200 -22.36 -6.88 -1.46
C ILE A 200 -22.12 -5.41 -1.82
N SER A 201 -21.28 -4.71 -1.05
CA SER A 201 -20.94 -3.32 -1.34
C SER A 201 -19.96 -3.16 -2.49
N SER A 202 -19.06 -4.13 -2.71
CA SER A 202 -17.99 -4.08 -3.71
C SER A 202 -18.53 -3.78 -5.11
N VAL A 203 -17.81 -2.95 -5.86
CA VAL A 203 -18.21 -2.48 -7.19
C VAL A 203 -17.07 -2.52 -8.20
N ASP A 204 -17.45 -2.56 -9.48
CA ASP A 204 -16.57 -2.35 -10.63
C ASP A 204 -16.52 -0.85 -10.99
N ASN A 205 -15.31 -0.27 -11.06
CA ASN A 205 -15.04 1.14 -11.39
C ASN A 205 -13.94 1.26 -12.46
#